data_AF-A0AAJ3YHQ9-F1
#
_entry.id   AF-A0AAJ3YHQ9-F1
#
_cell.length_a   1.000
_cell.length_b   1.000
_cell.length_c   1.000
_cell.angle_alpha   90.00
_cell.angle_beta   90.00
_cell.angle_gamma   90.00
#
_symmetry.space_group_name_H-M   'P 1'
#
loop_
_entity.id
_entity.type
_entity.pdbx_description
1 polymer ?
#
loop_
_entity_poly.entity_id
_entity_poly.type
_entity_poly.pdbx_seq_one_letter_code
_entity_poly.pdbx_strand_id
1 'polypeptide(L)'
;MKRATTVFFLFISTVLISNSALAERAPLLGNLPASGQQLCGKTIKLQLVKTSDNIMLLGLKNRESSEMDLFMSSVAFTADNTYSRFVPVKFDQLSKHFIETHNPALEVVWGAAIDDKNVLSYKLALGSYTYSCGDIESWPNDTANQLYGESENGAEAEIK
;
A
#
# COMPACT_ATOMS: atom_id res chain seq x y z
N MET A 1 -59.52 -12.59 -39.01
CA MET A 1 -58.61 -12.61 -37.84
C MET A 1 -57.19 -12.38 -38.32
N LYS A 2 -56.63 -11.18 -38.09
CA LYS A 2 -55.24 -10.84 -38.41
C LYS A 2 -54.43 -10.91 -37.11
N ARG A 3 -53.41 -11.75 -37.03
CA ARG A 3 -52.42 -11.75 -35.95
C ARG A 3 -51.17 -11.07 -36.48
N ALA A 4 -50.84 -9.91 -35.92
CA ALA A 4 -49.56 -9.25 -36.10
C ALA A 4 -48.57 -9.88 -35.12
N THR A 5 -47.49 -10.46 -35.65
CA THR A 5 -46.38 -11.00 -34.84
C THR A 5 -45.28 -9.95 -34.89
N THR A 6 -45.20 -9.11 -33.86
CA THR A 6 -44.15 -8.11 -33.72
C THR A 6 -42.90 -8.79 -33.15
N VAL A 7 -41.84 -8.90 -33.96
CA VAL A 7 -40.53 -9.41 -33.54
C VAL A 7 -39.79 -8.29 -32.82
N PHE A 8 -39.53 -8.48 -31.53
CA PHE A 8 -38.78 -7.55 -30.69
C PHE A 8 -37.28 -7.86 -30.82
N PHE A 9 -36.56 -7.07 -31.61
CA PHE A 9 -35.10 -7.14 -31.72
C PHE A 9 -34.47 -6.56 -30.44
N LEU A 10 -33.99 -7.44 -29.55
CA LEU A 10 -33.16 -7.07 -28.41
C LEU A 10 -31.71 -6.84 -28.89
N PHE A 11 -31.35 -5.58 -29.10
CA PHE A 11 -29.95 -5.15 -29.18
C PHE A 11 -29.33 -5.26 -27.78
N ILE A 12 -28.62 -6.36 -27.51
CA ILE A 12 -27.75 -6.48 -26.34
C ILE A 12 -26.50 -5.67 -26.64
N SER A 13 -26.49 -4.40 -26.25
CA SER A 13 -25.29 -3.57 -26.26
C SER A 13 -24.40 -4.04 -25.11
N THR A 14 -23.43 -4.91 -25.42
CA THR A 14 -22.33 -5.25 -24.51
C THR A 14 -21.46 -4.00 -24.35
N VAL A 15 -21.77 -3.19 -23.33
CA VAL A 15 -20.85 -2.16 -22.84
C VAL A 15 -19.64 -2.90 -22.29
N LEU A 16 -18.60 -2.99 -23.11
CA LEU A 16 -17.26 -3.36 -22.68
C LEU A 16 -16.81 -2.27 -21.71
N ILE A 17 -17.05 -2.48 -20.42
CA ILE A 17 -16.39 -1.72 -19.37
C ILE A 17 -14.94 -2.19 -19.43
N SER A 18 -14.12 -1.48 -20.20
CA SER A 18 -12.67 -1.56 -20.11
C SER A 18 -12.30 -1.12 -18.71
N ASN A 19 -12.25 -2.06 -17.76
CA ASN A 19 -11.56 -1.85 -16.51
C ASN A 19 -10.09 -1.68 -16.87
N SER A 20 -9.68 -0.44 -17.10
CA SER A 20 -8.27 -0.07 -17.13
C SER A 20 -7.76 -0.38 -15.73
N ALA A 21 -7.25 -1.60 -15.53
CA ALA A 21 -6.46 -1.93 -14.37
C ALA A 21 -5.15 -1.14 -14.51
N LEU A 22 -5.19 0.12 -14.09
CA LEU A 22 -3.99 0.94 -14.01
C LEU A 22 -3.11 0.28 -12.95
N ALA A 23 -2.00 -0.32 -13.38
CA ALA A 23 -1.01 -0.85 -12.45
C ALA A 23 -0.45 0.36 -11.68
N GLU A 24 -0.87 0.49 -10.41
CA GLU A 24 -0.42 1.58 -9.54
C GLU A 24 1.04 1.32 -9.15
N ARG A 25 1.90 2.31 -9.39
CA ARG A 25 3.31 2.24 -8.98
C ARG A 25 3.41 2.21 -7.46
N ALA A 26 4.44 1.55 -6.93
CA ALA A 26 4.72 1.60 -5.49
C ALA A 26 4.83 3.06 -5.00
N PRO A 27 4.08 3.44 -3.95
CA PRO A 27 4.18 4.78 -3.38
C PRO A 27 5.56 4.99 -2.73
N LEU A 28 6.02 6.23 -2.73
CA LEU A 28 7.26 6.60 -2.04
C LEU A 28 7.01 6.84 -0.55
N LEU A 29 7.84 6.23 0.29
CA LEU A 29 7.96 6.50 1.71
C LEU A 29 9.21 7.34 1.94
N GLY A 30 9.06 8.66 1.83
CA GLY A 30 10.18 9.59 1.71
C GLY A 30 10.79 9.52 0.31
N ASN A 31 12.01 9.02 0.20
CA ASN A 31 12.69 8.75 -1.08
C ASN A 31 12.76 7.26 -1.45
N LEU A 32 12.16 6.38 -0.64
CA LEU A 32 12.23 4.93 -0.84
C LEU A 32 10.91 4.41 -1.39
N PRO A 33 10.90 3.64 -2.50
CA PRO A 33 9.68 2.98 -2.95
C PRO A 33 9.26 1.93 -1.92
N ALA A 34 7.96 1.86 -1.62
CA ALA A 34 7.40 0.80 -0.81
C ALA A 34 7.71 -0.56 -1.44
N SER A 35 8.20 -1.52 -0.65
CA SER A 35 8.45 -2.89 -1.10
C SER A 35 7.22 -3.78 -0.96
N GLY A 36 6.30 -3.42 -0.08
CA GLY A 36 5.04 -4.14 0.07
C GLY A 36 3.93 -3.30 0.65
N GLN A 37 2.73 -3.87 0.63
CA GLN A 37 1.53 -3.30 1.22
C GLN A 37 0.75 -4.36 1.97
N GLN A 38 -0.09 -3.92 2.90
CA GLN A 38 -0.91 -4.81 3.69
C GLN A 38 -2.23 -4.12 4.06
N LEU A 39 -3.34 -4.84 3.98
CA LEU A 39 -4.61 -4.36 4.50
C LEU A 39 -4.78 -4.80 5.96
N CYS A 40 -4.93 -3.81 6.84
CA CYS A 40 -5.26 -4.00 8.25
C CYS A 40 -6.71 -3.57 8.51
N GLY A 41 -7.46 -4.39 9.24
CA GLY A 41 -8.89 -4.19 9.45
C GLY A 41 -9.65 -4.16 8.12
N LYS A 42 -10.53 -3.18 7.92
CA LYS A 42 -11.33 -3.06 6.69
C LYS A 42 -10.76 -2.09 5.66
N THR A 43 -10.02 -1.08 6.11
CA THR A 43 -9.68 0.09 5.27
C THR A 43 -8.29 0.64 5.50
N ILE A 44 -7.54 0.14 6.48
CA ILE A 44 -6.22 0.70 6.81
C ILE A 44 -5.20 0.03 5.90
N LYS A 45 -4.76 0.76 4.87
CA LYS A 45 -3.68 0.31 3.98
C LYS A 45 -2.35 0.73 4.58
N LEU A 46 -1.52 -0.25 4.90
CA LEU A 46 -0.16 -0.07 5.38
C LEU A 46 0.79 -0.23 4.20
N GLN A 47 1.71 0.71 4.04
CA GLN A 47 2.81 0.65 3.07
C GLN A 47 4.10 0.35 3.83
N LEU A 48 4.94 -0.53 3.29
CA LEU A 48 6.09 -1.10 4.00
C LEU A 48 7.35 -0.93 3.16
N VAL A 49 8.45 -0.50 3.78
CA VAL A 49 9.79 -0.65 3.22
C VAL A 49 10.80 -0.91 4.33
N LYS A 50 11.69 -1.88 4.11
CA LYS A 50 12.84 -2.11 4.98
C LYS A 50 14.07 -1.42 4.38
N THR A 51 14.73 -0.59 5.17
CA THR A 51 15.98 0.08 4.77
C THR A 51 17.17 -0.89 4.80
N SER A 52 18.32 -0.47 4.28
CA SER A 52 19.58 -1.24 4.35
C SER A 52 20.01 -1.57 5.77
N ASP A 53 19.61 -0.75 6.74
CA ASP A 53 19.99 -0.89 8.15
C ASP A 53 19.01 -1.77 8.94
N ASN A 54 18.15 -2.52 8.24
CA ASN A 54 17.06 -3.32 8.81
C ASN A 54 16.05 -2.50 9.63
N ILE A 55 15.97 -1.20 9.40
CA ILE A 55 14.92 -0.34 9.97
C ILE A 55 13.69 -0.47 9.07
N MET A 56 12.53 -0.67 9.68
CA MET A 56 11.26 -0.71 8.96
C MET A 56 10.64 0.69 8.93
N LEU A 57 10.19 1.11 7.75
CA LEU A 57 9.38 2.30 7.55
C LEU A 57 7.96 1.88 7.19
N LEU A 58 7.00 2.53 7.84
CA LEU A 58 5.58 2.39 7.59
C LEU A 58 5.05 3.69 6.99
N GLY A 59 4.26 3.56 5.94
CA GLY A 59 3.38 4.62 5.44
C GLY A 59 1.93 4.31 5.80
N LEU A 60 1.26 5.28 6.44
CA LEU A 60 -0.17 5.22 6.71
C LEU A 60 -0.83 6.47 6.12
N LYS A 61 -1.85 6.27 5.29
CA LYS A 61 -2.61 7.40 4.75
C LYS A 61 -3.45 8.03 5.85
N ASN A 62 -3.18 9.29 6.17
CA ASN A 62 -3.96 10.07 7.10
C ASN A 62 -5.37 10.28 6.53
N ARG A 63 -6.40 9.95 7.32
CA ARG A 63 -7.79 10.03 6.86
C ARG A 63 -8.25 11.47 6.64
N GLU A 64 -7.74 12.42 7.43
CA GLU A 64 -8.17 13.81 7.44
C GLU A 64 -7.45 14.61 6.35
N SER A 65 -6.12 14.53 6.29
CA SER A 65 -5.32 15.28 5.30
C SER A 65 -5.16 14.56 3.97
N SER A 66 -5.45 13.26 3.89
CA SER A 66 -5.11 12.39 2.75
C SER A 66 -3.61 12.25 2.46
N GLU A 67 -2.75 12.84 3.30
CA GLU A 67 -1.30 12.74 3.18
C GLU A 67 -0.79 11.39 3.73
N MET A 68 0.42 11.00 3.31
CA MET A 68 1.10 9.82 3.85
C MET A 68 1.88 10.21 5.11
N ASP A 69 1.41 9.75 6.27
CA ASP A 69 2.17 9.85 7.52
C ASP A 69 3.20 8.72 7.56
N LEU A 70 4.45 9.06 7.93
CA LEU A 70 5.57 8.13 7.97
C LEU A 70 5.94 7.78 9.41
N PHE A 71 6.21 6.50 9.64
CA PHE A 71 6.64 5.99 10.93
C PHE A 71 7.84 5.07 10.76
N MET A 72 8.80 5.17 11.65
CA MET A 72 10.04 4.41 11.61
C MET A 72 10.15 3.52 12.84
N SER A 73 10.60 2.28 12.68
CA SER A 73 10.77 1.39 13.81
C SER A 73 11.83 1.93 14.77
N SER A 74 11.55 1.92 16.07
CA SER A 74 12.47 2.42 17.10
C SER A 74 13.74 1.58 17.24
N VAL A 75 13.74 0.37 16.68
CA VAL A 75 14.87 -0.56 16.69
C VAL A 75 14.98 -1.25 15.33
N ALA A 76 16.19 -1.68 14.97
CA ALA A 76 16.41 -2.52 13.80
C ALA A 76 15.83 -3.91 14.01
N PHE A 77 15.25 -4.48 12.96
CA PHE A 77 14.66 -5.80 12.99
C PHE A 77 15.76 -6.86 12.97
N THR A 78 15.82 -7.69 14.01
CA THR A 78 16.75 -8.83 14.09
C THR A 78 16.18 -10.10 13.46
N ALA A 79 14.85 -10.16 13.33
CA ALA A 79 14.11 -11.17 12.59
C ALA A 79 12.97 -10.48 11.83
N ASP A 80 12.61 -11.05 10.68
CA ASP A 80 11.61 -10.42 9.81
C ASP A 80 10.27 -10.24 10.52
N ASN A 81 9.77 -9.02 10.40
CA ASN A 81 8.43 -8.62 10.82
C ASN A 81 8.10 -8.90 12.30
N THR A 82 9.08 -9.00 13.20
CA THR A 82 8.82 -9.06 14.65
C THR A 82 8.10 -7.80 15.15
N TYR A 83 7.31 -7.92 16.22
CA TYR A 83 6.63 -6.75 16.79
C TYR A 83 7.62 -5.67 17.20
N SER A 84 7.43 -4.47 16.66
CA SER A 84 8.22 -3.30 16.99
C SER A 84 7.32 -2.08 17.16
N ARG A 85 7.80 -1.14 17.97
CA ARG A 85 7.18 0.18 18.13
C ARG A 85 7.72 1.10 17.04
N PHE A 86 6.84 1.91 16.49
CA PHE A 86 7.16 2.86 15.44
C PHE A 86 6.93 4.28 15.92
N VAL A 87 7.88 5.16 15.61
CA VAL A 87 7.86 6.57 15.95
C VAL A 87 7.59 7.41 14.69
N PRO A 88 6.78 8.48 14.79
CA PRO A 88 6.51 9.34 13.65
C PRO A 88 7.79 10.06 13.18
N VAL A 89 8.00 10.10 11.87
CA VAL A 89 9.15 10.74 11.22
C VAL A 89 8.72 11.61 10.06
N LYS A 90 9.56 12.58 9.70
CA LYS A 90 9.47 13.32 8.43
C LYS A 90 10.74 13.10 7.63
N PHE A 91 10.59 12.98 6.31
CA PHE A 91 11.72 12.92 5.41
C PHE A 91 12.21 14.33 5.08
N ASP A 92 13.45 14.66 5.42
CA ASP A 92 14.09 15.89 4.98
C ASP A 92 14.68 15.72 3.59
N GLN A 93 14.17 16.52 2.64
CA GLN A 93 14.60 16.47 1.25
C GLN A 93 16.03 16.99 1.05
N LEU A 94 16.54 17.85 1.93
CA LEU A 94 17.88 18.41 1.80
C LEU A 94 18.93 17.41 2.29
N SER A 95 18.80 16.91 3.52
CA SER A 95 19.74 15.96 4.10
C SER A 95 19.52 14.52 3.66
N LYS A 96 18.37 14.21 3.02
CA LYS A 96 17.94 12.85 2.67
C LYS A 96 17.85 11.91 3.88
N HIS A 97 17.50 12.46 5.06
CA HIS A 97 17.34 11.70 6.29
C HIS A 97 15.91 11.75 6.82
N PHE A 98 15.53 10.73 7.59
CA PHE A 98 14.30 10.71 8.37
C PHE A 98 14.57 11.37 9.73
N ILE A 99 13.79 12.39 10.06
CA ILE A 99 13.88 13.13 11.30
C ILE A 99 12.67 12.76 12.15
N GLU A 100 12.90 12.24 13.35
CA GLU A 100 11.83 11.96 14.30
C GLU A 100 11.08 13.24 14.66
N THR A 101 9.78 13.23 14.42
CA THR A 101 8.89 14.30 14.88
C THR A 101 8.21 13.83 16.14
N HIS A 102 8.78 14.16 17.30
CA HIS A 102 8.27 13.69 18.59
C HIS A 102 6.80 14.07 18.78
N ASN A 103 5.90 13.09 18.61
CA ASN A 103 4.50 13.19 18.97
C ASN A 103 4.12 11.95 19.79
N PRO A 104 4.17 12.02 21.13
CA PRO A 104 3.93 10.87 21.99
C PRO A 104 2.49 10.35 21.91
N ALA A 105 1.55 11.10 21.31
CA ALA A 105 0.17 10.67 21.13
C ALA A 105 -0.02 9.70 19.96
N LEU A 106 0.95 9.61 19.04
CA LEU A 106 0.90 8.72 17.88
C LEU A 106 1.73 7.47 18.13
N GLU A 107 1.20 6.57 18.95
CA GLU A 107 1.80 5.26 19.22
C GLU A 107 1.33 4.25 18.17
N VAL A 108 2.28 3.74 17.39
CA VAL A 108 2.05 2.71 16.39
C VAL A 108 2.89 1.49 16.73
N VAL A 109 2.27 0.32 16.79
CA VAL A 109 2.97 -0.96 16.95
C VAL A 109 2.54 -1.88 15.82
N TRP A 110 3.50 -2.49 15.14
CA TRP A 110 3.21 -3.43 14.06
C TRP A 110 4.20 -4.58 14.09
N GLY A 111 3.72 -5.74 13.66
CA GLY A 111 4.54 -6.91 13.42
C GLY A 111 3.69 -8.16 13.34
N ALA A 112 4.39 -9.29 13.43
CA ALA A 112 3.85 -10.61 13.30
C ALA A 112 4.19 -11.46 14.54
N ALA A 113 3.27 -12.36 14.87
CA ALA A 113 3.55 -13.48 15.77
C ALA A 113 3.09 -14.77 15.12
N ILE A 114 3.81 -15.83 15.44
CA ILE A 114 3.43 -17.20 15.14
C ILE A 114 2.66 -17.71 16.36
N ASP A 115 1.46 -18.23 16.14
CA ASP A 115 0.66 -18.84 17.21
C ASP A 115 1.09 -20.29 17.52
N ASP A 116 0.48 -20.91 18.53
CA ASP A 116 0.76 -22.30 18.94
C ASP A 116 0.52 -23.34 17.82
N LYS A 117 -0.14 -22.95 16.73
CA LYS A 117 -0.42 -23.77 15.56
C LYS A 117 0.52 -23.49 14.39
N ASN A 118 1.59 -22.75 14.61
CA ASN A 118 2.54 -22.30 13.59
C ASN A 118 1.92 -21.40 12.50
N VAL A 119 0.84 -20.69 12.82
CA VAL A 119 0.22 -19.74 11.89
C VAL A 119 0.80 -18.34 12.13
N LEU A 120 1.44 -17.79 11.10
CA LEU A 120 1.91 -16.41 11.11
C LEU A 120 0.72 -15.45 11.03
N SER A 121 0.63 -14.51 11.95
CA SER A 121 -0.43 -13.50 11.98
C SER A 121 0.13 -12.12 12.21
N TYR A 122 -0.29 -11.17 11.38
CA TYR A 122 0.11 -9.76 11.48
C TYR A 122 -0.93 -8.96 12.25
N LYS A 123 -0.47 -8.04 13.09
CA LYS A 123 -1.34 -7.06 13.75
C LYS A 123 -0.73 -5.67 13.71
N LEU A 124 -1.62 -4.70 13.63
CA LEU A 124 -1.34 -3.27 13.76
C LEU A 124 -2.10 -2.74 14.97
N ALA A 125 -1.41 -2.09 15.89
CA ALA A 125 -2.01 -1.30 16.94
C ALA A 125 -1.81 0.20 16.65
N LEU A 126 -2.90 0.95 16.72
CA LEU A 126 -2.93 2.41 16.61
C LEU A 126 -3.52 2.96 17.91
N GLY A 127 -2.67 3.44 18.80
CA GLY A 127 -3.05 3.72 20.19
C GLY A 127 -3.65 2.49 20.87
N SER A 128 -4.86 2.63 21.42
CA SER A 128 -5.55 1.55 22.14
C SER A 128 -6.31 0.55 21.25
N TYR A 129 -6.30 0.73 19.93
CA TYR A 129 -7.04 -0.13 18.99
C TYR A 129 -6.10 -1.07 18.25
N THR A 130 -6.47 -2.34 18.20
CA THR A 130 -5.71 -3.40 17.50
C THR A 130 -6.50 -3.93 16.31
N TYR A 131 -5.81 -4.09 15.18
CA TYR A 131 -6.34 -4.56 13.92
C TYR A 131 -5.56 -5.79 13.45
N SER A 132 -6.28 -6.85 13.07
CA SER A 132 -5.69 -7.95 12.31
C SER A 132 -5.36 -7.47 10.91
N CYS A 133 -4.21 -7.88 10.39
CA CYS A 133 -3.78 -7.59 9.04
C CYS A 133 -3.72 -8.86 8.20
N GLY A 134 -3.97 -8.72 6.89
CA GLY A 134 -3.80 -9.81 5.92
C GLY A 134 -2.32 -10.12 5.65
N ASP A 135 -2.03 -10.85 4.58
CA ASP A 135 -0.65 -11.08 4.17
C ASP A 135 -0.01 -9.80 3.61
N ILE A 136 1.32 -9.76 3.61
CA ILE A 136 2.06 -8.69 2.94
C ILE A 136 2.09 -9.00 1.45
N GLU A 137 1.53 -8.10 0.65
CA GLU A 137 1.57 -8.15 -0.80
C GLU A 137 2.75 -7.31 -1.31
N SER A 138 3.66 -7.92 -2.06
CA SER A 138 4.76 -7.18 -2.68
C SER A 138 4.24 -6.26 -3.78
N TRP A 139 4.82 -5.06 -3.88
CA TRP A 139 4.55 -4.21 -5.04
C TRP A 139 5.15 -4.84 -6.31
N PRO A 140 4.51 -4.68 -7.48
CA PRO A 140 5.05 -5.15 -8.74
C PRO A 140 6.43 -4.54 -8.99
N ASN A 141 7.35 -5.36 -9.48
CA ASN A 141 8.66 -4.87 -9.90
C ASN A 141 8.52 -4.16 -11.26
N ASP A 142 8.96 -2.90 -11.32
CA ASP A 142 8.95 -2.07 -12.53
C ASP A 142 9.78 -2.67 -13.69
N THR A 143 10.61 -3.70 -13.46
CA THR A 143 11.44 -4.36 -14.49
C THR A 143 10.63 -4.79 -15.71
N ALA A 144 9.42 -5.34 -15.52
CA ALA A 144 8.58 -5.73 -16.65
C ALA A 144 8.16 -4.51 -17.49
N ASN A 145 7.80 -3.40 -16.85
CA ASN A 145 7.48 -2.15 -17.53
C ASN A 145 8.71 -1.52 -18.17
N GLN A 146 9.89 -1.63 -17.56
CA GLN A 146 11.15 -1.15 -18.15
C GLN A 146 11.56 -1.93 -19.41
N LEU A 147 11.29 -3.24 -19.45
CA LEU A 147 11.66 -4.10 -20.57
C LEU A 147 10.62 -4.13 -21.69
N TYR A 148 9.33 -4.04 -21.35
CA TYR A 148 8.21 -4.28 -22.27
C TYR A 148 7.14 -3.18 -22.29
N GLY A 149 7.20 -2.23 -21.36
CA GLY A 149 6.25 -1.12 -21.25
C GLY A 149 6.62 0.05 -22.15
N GLU A 150 5.74 1.04 -22.16
CA GLU A 150 5.97 2.27 -22.91
C GLU A 150 7.03 3.13 -22.20
N SER A 151 7.86 3.83 -22.99
CA SER A 151 8.70 4.89 -22.43
C SER A 151 7.82 5.96 -21.79
N GLU A 152 8.26 6.62 -20.71
CA GLU A 152 7.45 7.62 -19.98
C GLU A 152 6.87 8.73 -20.88
N ASN A 153 7.46 8.99 -22.06
CA ASN A 153 6.97 9.94 -23.06
C ASN A 153 5.86 9.41 -24.00
N GLY A 154 5.53 8.11 -23.95
CA GLY A 154 4.52 7.46 -24.79
C GLY A 154 3.14 7.39 -24.16
N ALA A 155 3.09 7.21 -22.82
CA ALA A 155 1.84 7.01 -22.09
C ALA A 155 0.96 8.28 -21.97
N GLU A 156 1.53 9.47 -22.10
CA GLU A 156 0.77 10.74 -22.13
C GLU A 156 0.23 11.09 -23.53
N ALA A 157 0.64 10.37 -24.58
CA ALA A 157 0.34 10.74 -25.97
C ALA A 157 -1.01 10.22 -26.49
N GLU A 158 -1.69 9.31 -25.78
CA GLU A 158 -2.99 8.75 -26.18
C GLU A 158 -4.19 9.34 -25.41
N ILE A 159 -4.21 10.67 -25.25
CA ILE A 159 -5.48 11.40 -25.05
C ILE A 159 -5.53 12.51 -26.10
N LYS A 160 -6.05 12.18 -27.29
CA LYS A 160 -6.54 13.17 -28.26
C LYS A 160 -7.78 12.67 -28.96
#